data_AF-E2CJ97-F1
#
_entry.id   AF-E2CJ97-F1
#
_cell.length_a   1.000
_cell.length_b   1.000
_cell.length_c   1.000
_cell.angle_alpha   90.00
_cell.angle_beta   90.00
_cell.angle_gamma   90.00
#
_symmetry.space_group_name_H-M   'P 1'
#
loop_
_entity.id
_entity.type
_entity.pdbx_description
1 polymer ?
#
loop_
_entity_poly.entity_id
_entity_poly.type
_entity_poly.pdbx_seq_one_letter_code
_entity_poly.pdbx_strand_id
1 'polypeptide(L)' 'MQIQVRDNNVDQALRVLKKKLQREGVLRELKLRNRFEKPSEKKAREKQEAVRRARKMARKLAQREGLLPGKAARR' A
#
# COMPACT_ATOMS: atom_id res chain seq x y z
N MET A 1 -15.42 6.18 -3.28
CA MET A 1 -15.02 5.13 -2.32
C MET A 1 -16.06 5.09 -1.20
N GLN A 2 -16.85 4.03 -1.08
CA GLN A 2 -17.94 3.93 -0.10
C GLN A 2 -17.74 2.72 0.82
N ILE A 3 -18.08 2.87 2.10
CA ILE A 3 -18.04 1.81 3.12
C ILE A 3 -19.37 1.83 3.85
N GLN A 4 -20.04 0.68 3.89
CA GLN A 4 -21.26 0.50 4.64
C GLN A 4 -20.90 0.07 6.06
N VAL A 5 -21.50 0.74 7.04
CA VAL A 5 -21.39 0.36 8.45
C VAL A 5 -22.57 -0.53 8.76
N ARG A 6 -22.31 -1.70 9.36
CA ARG A 6 -23.34 -2.60 9.89
C ARG A 6 -23.22 -2.65 11.40
N ASP A 7 -24.36 -2.78 12.07
CA ASP A 7 -24.45 -3.02 13.52
C ASP A 7 -23.75 -1.96 14.39
N ASN A 8 -23.82 -0.69 13.98
CA ASN A 8 -23.17 0.45 14.66
C ASN A 8 -21.65 0.32 14.89
N ASN A 9 -20.96 -0.57 14.16
CA ASN A 9 -19.54 -0.78 14.35
C ASN A 9 -18.68 0.24 13.57
N VAL A 10 -18.67 1.48 14.06
CA VAL A 10 -18.01 2.62 13.42
C VAL A 10 -16.48 2.49 13.42
N ASP A 11 -15.89 2.03 14.53
CA ASP A 11 -14.43 1.87 14.63
C ASP A 11 -13.86 0.86 13.64
N GLN A 12 -14.58 -0.24 13.43
CA GLN A 12 -14.17 -1.23 12.43
C GLN A 12 -14.26 -0.65 11.02
N ALA A 13 -15.34 0.08 10.72
CA ALA A 13 -15.51 0.74 9.43
C ALA A 13 -14.37 1.75 9.16
N LEU A 14 -13.98 2.55 10.15
CA LEU A 14 -12.83 3.47 10.06
C LEU A 14 -11.51 2.73 9.82
N ARG A 15 -11.28 1.60 10.51
CA ARG A 15 -10.11 0.75 10.26
C ARG A 15 -10.08 0.19 8.84
N VAL A 16 -11.23 -0.25 8.32
CA VAL A 16 -11.36 -0.77 6.95
C VAL A 16 -11.12 0.35 5.94
N LEU A 17 -11.68 1.55 6.18
CA LEU A 17 -11.46 2.74 5.36
C LEU A 17 -9.99 3.08 5.24
N LYS A 18 -9.32 3.21 6.39
CA LYS A 18 -7.88 3.50 6.46
C LYS A 18 -7.07 2.46 5.69
N LYS A 19 -7.36 1.17 5.89
CA LYS A 19 -6.68 0.09 5.16
C LYS A 19 -6.92 0.16 3.65
N LYS A 20 -8.13 0.49 3.22
CA LYS A 20 -8.49 0.58 1.81
C LYS A 20 -7.86 1.81 1.14
N LEU A 21 -7.84 2.97 1.80
CA LEU A 21 -7.11 4.17 1.36
C LEU A 21 -5.60 3.92 1.21
N GLN A 22 -5.01 3.17 2.15
CA GLN A 22 -3.60 2.79 2.09
C GLN A 22 -3.31 1.81 0.94
N ARG A 23 -4.25 0.94 0.58
CA ARG A 23 -4.11 0.02 -0.56
C ARG A 23 -4.22 0.75 -1.89
N GLU A 24 -5.20 1.64 -1.99
CA GLU A 24 -5.41 2.48 -3.18
C GLU A 24 -4.29 3.53 -3.33
N GLY A 25 -3.56 3.85 -2.26
CA GLY A 25 -2.39 4.72 -2.32
C GLY A 25 -2.75 6.21 -2.41
N VAL A 26 -4.03 6.57 -2.21
CA VAL A 26 -4.56 7.93 -2.34
C VAL A 26 -3.75 8.95 -1.53
N LEU A 27 -3.43 8.63 -0.28
CA LEU A 27 -2.62 9.51 0.59
C LEU A 27 -1.19 9.71 0.06
N ARG A 28 -0.64 8.71 -0.64
CA ARG A 28 0.68 8.82 -1.26
C ARG A 28 0.60 9.68 -2.50
N GLU A 29 -0.41 9.52 -3.33
CA GLU A 29 -0.61 10.37 -4.51
C GLU A 29 -0.80 11.84 -4.12
N LEU A 30 -1.62 12.12 -3.10
CA LEU A 30 -1.82 13.48 -2.59
C LEU A 30 -0.47 14.10 -2.19
N LYS A 31 0.36 13.37 -1.43
CA LYS A 31 1.68 13.87 -1.02
C LYS A 31 2.62 14.12 -2.20
N LEU A 32 2.53 13.32 -3.26
CA LEU A 32 3.34 13.48 -4.47
C LEU A 32 2.87 14.65 -5.35
N ARG A 33 1.56 14.96 -5.35
CA ARG A 33 0.97 16.05 -6.14
C ARG A 33 1.02 17.43 -5.48
N ASN A 34 1.40 17.50 -4.20
CA ASN A 34 1.49 18.77 -3.45
C ASN A 34 2.49 19.78 -4.03
N ARG A 35 3.41 19.36 -4.90
CA ARG A 35 4.40 20.24 -5.52
C ARG A 35 4.68 19.77 -6.94
N PHE A 36 5.12 20.69 -7.78
CA PHE A 36 5.63 20.35 -9.10
C PHE A 36 6.87 19.47 -8.96
N GLU A 37 6.89 18.38 -9.72
CA GLU A 37 8.02 17.45 -9.80
C GLU A 37 8.54 17.46 -11.23
N LYS A 38 9.85 17.58 -11.39
CA LYS A 38 10.45 17.59 -12.73
C LYS A 38 10.19 16.26 -13.44
N PRO A 39 9.99 16.25 -14.77
CA PRO A 39 9.72 15.02 -15.51
C PRO A 39 10.81 13.94 -15.35
N SER A 40 12.07 14.34 -15.22
CA SER A 40 13.20 13.43 -14.96
C SER A 40 13.11 12.74 -13.60
N GLU A 41 12.77 13.48 -12.55
CA GLU A 41 12.60 12.97 -11.18
C GLU A 41 11.41 12.01 -11.10
N LYS A 42 10.31 12.35 -11.78
CA LYS A 42 9.12 11.49 -11.90
C LYS A 42 9.48 10.14 -12.53
N LYS A 43 10.22 10.13 -13.66
CA LYS A 43 10.67 8.90 -14.33
C LYS A 43 11.57 8.04 -13.42
N ALA A 44 12.51 8.66 -12.70
CA ALA A 44 13.39 7.95 -11.78
C ALA A 44 12.61 7.28 -10.64
N ARG A 45 11.65 8.00 -10.04
CA ARG A 45 10.79 7.47 -8.97
C ARG A 45 9.92 6.32 -9.47
N GLU A 46 9.27 6.46 -10.62
CA GLU A 46 8.43 5.42 -11.20
C GLU A 46 9.21 4.10 -11.42
N LYS A 47 10.44 4.20 -11.96
CA LYS A 47 11.33 3.05 -12.11
C LYS A 47 11.67 2.39 -10.77
N GLN A 48 12.03 3.19 -9.77
CA GLN A 48 12.33 2.67 -8.42
C GLN A 48 11.10 2.03 -7.75
N GLU A 49 9.92 2.63 -7.91
CA GLU A 49 8.68 2.11 -7.38
C GLU A 49 8.25 0.80 -8.05
N ALA A 50 8.43 0.67 -9.36
CA ALA A 50 8.16 -0.56 -10.10
C ALA A 50 9.06 -1.70 -9.60
N VAL A 51 10.36 -1.46 -9.47
CA VAL A 51 11.32 -2.44 -8.92
C VAL A 51 10.94 -2.83 -7.49
N ARG A 52 10.59 -1.86 -6.64
CA ARG A 52 10.16 -2.13 -5.26
C ARG A 52 8.85 -2.93 -5.22
N ARG A 53 7.89 -2.65 -6.11
CA ARG A 53 6.64 -3.42 -6.23
C ARG A 53 6.91 -4.85 -6.68
N ALA A 54 7.74 -5.05 -7.70
CA ALA A 54 8.12 -6.38 -8.18
C ALA A 54 8.79 -7.22 -7.08
N ARG A 55 9.78 -6.65 -6.37
CA ARG A 55 10.43 -7.31 -5.22
C ARG A 55 9.44 -7.69 -4.11
N LYS A 56 8.47 -6.81 -3.82
CA LYS A 56 7.43 -7.08 -2.82
C LYS A 56 6.50 -8.22 -3.26
N MET A 57 6.14 -8.28 -4.54
CA MET A 57 5.31 -9.35 -5.09
C MET A 57 6.03 -10.69 -5.06
N ALA A 58 7.28 -10.73 -5.51
CA ALA A 58 8.13 -11.93 -5.45
C ALA A 58 8.28 -12.45 -4.02
N ARG A 59 8.55 -11.56 -3.05
CA ARG A 59 8.62 -11.94 -1.64
C ARG A 59 7.30 -12.52 -1.12
N LYS A 60 6.16 -11.96 -1.50
CA LYS A 60 4.85 -12.49 -1.10
C LYS A 60 4.57 -13.86 -1.71
N LEU A 61 4.99 -14.09 -2.95
CA LEU A 61 4.87 -15.37 -3.62
C LEU A 61 5.72 -16.44 -2.92
N ALA A 62 7.01 -16.15 -2.68
CA ALA A 62 7.91 -17.06 -1.98
C ALA A 62 7.46 -17.38 -0.53
N GLN A 63 6.80 -16.43 0.15
CA GLN A 63 6.17 -16.69 1.45
C GLN A 63 4.94 -17.59 1.34
N ARG A 64 4.18 -17.50 0.24
CA ARG A 64 3.02 -18.37 -0.02
C ARG A 64 3.46 -19.79 -0.37
N GLU A 65 4.56 -19.93 -1.10
CA GLU A 65 5.16 -21.21 -1.49
C GLU A 65 5.99 -21.85 -0.37
N GLY A 66 6.09 -21.22 0.80
CA GLY A 66 6.77 -21.78 1.97
C GLY A 66 8.30 -21.68 1.95
N LEU A 67 8.91 -21.09 0.91
CA LEU A 67 10.36 -20.91 0.80
C LEU A 67 10.93 -19.85 1.75
N LEU A 68 10.09 -18.96 2.31
CA LEU A 68 10.53 -17.91 3.23
C LEU A 68 9.66 -17.89 4.50
N PRO A 69 10.26 -17.75 5.70
CA PRO A 69 9.49 -17.59 6.91
C PRO A 69 8.61 -16.33 6.85
N GLY A 70 7.38 -16.48 7.34
CA GLY A 70 6.44 -15.37 7.54
C GLY A 70 7.06 -14.30 8.46
N LYS A 71 6.50 -13.09 8.45
CA LYS A 71 6.94 -12.06 9.41
C LYS A 71 6.76 -12.61 10.83
N ALA A 72 7.85 -12.62 11.61
CA ALA A 72 7.81 -12.93 13.04
C ALA A 72 6.72 -12.06 13.70
N ALA A 73 5.85 -12.71 14.48
CA ALA A 73 4.86 -12.01 15.30
C ALA A 73 5.63 -11.09 16.26
N ARG A 74 5.42 -9.78 16.13
CA ARG A 74 5.87 -8.85 17.16
C ARG A 74 5.00 -9.11 18.39
N ARG A 75 5.60 -9.62 19.47
CA ARG A 75 5.04 -9.58 20.82
C ARG A 75 4.73 -8.15 21.20
#